data_AF-A0A0U2U740-F1
#
_entry.id   AF-A0A0U2U740-F1
#
_cell.length_a   1.000
_cell.length_b   1.000
_cell.length_c   1.000
_cell.angle_alpha   90.00
_cell.angle_beta   90.00
_cell.angle_gamma   90.00
#
_symmetry.space_group_name_H-M   'P 1'
#
loop_
_entity.id
_entity.type
_entity.pdbx_description
1 polymer ?
#
loop_
_entity_poly.entity_id
_entity_poly.type
_entity_poly.pdbx_seq_one_letter_code
_entity_poly.pdbx_strand_id
1 'polypeptide(L)' 'MDVVYSHVCGLDVHKKNIVACIITPEGKEIRTFETMTDDLILLVDWVRMTKA' A
#
# COMPACT_ATOMS: atom_id res chain seq x y z
N MET A 1 9.58 -17.11 -16.06
CA MET A 1 8.56 -16.17 -15.54
C MET A 1 9.36 -15.05 -14.92
N ASP A 2 9.44 -13.92 -15.60
CA ASP A 2 10.34 -12.83 -15.22
C ASP A 2 9.57 -11.78 -14.43
N VAL A 3 10.18 -11.27 -13.37
CA VAL A 3 9.58 -10.20 -12.55
C VAL A 3 9.69 -8.90 -13.33
N VAL A 4 8.53 -8.29 -13.65
CA VAL A 4 8.48 -6.99 -14.35
C VAL A 4 8.67 -5.84 -13.37
N TYR A 5 8.09 -5.94 -12.16
CA TYR A 5 8.23 -4.97 -11.08
C TYR A 5 8.48 -5.71 -9.76
N SER A 6 9.58 -5.37 -9.08
CA SER A 6 9.92 -5.96 -7.77
C SER A 6 9.06 -5.42 -6.63
N HIS A 7 8.54 -4.20 -6.77
CA HIS A 7 7.77 -3.50 -5.75
C HIS A 7 6.48 -2.95 -6.34
N VAL A 8 5.35 -3.36 -5.79
CA VAL A 8 4.02 -2.90 -6.23
C VAL A 8 3.11 -2.67 -5.02
N CYS A 9 2.19 -1.73 -5.15
CA CYS A 9 1.13 -1.48 -4.16
C CYS A 9 -0.23 -1.51 -4.88
N GLY A 10 -1.13 -2.36 -4.41
CA GLY A 10 -2.53 -2.40 -4.85
C GLY A 10 -3.42 -1.71 -3.81
N LEU A 11 -4.39 -0.92 -4.27
CA LEU A 11 -5.35 -0.22 -3.43
C LEU A 11 -6.77 -0.70 -3.76
N ASP A 12 -7.52 -1.11 -2.74
CA ASP A 12 -8.94 -1.43 -2.80
C ASP A 12 -9.73 -0.38 -2.00
N VAL A 13 -10.41 0.51 -2.72
CA VAL A 13 -10.98 1.75 -2.20
C VAL A 13 -12.49 1.60 -2.02
N HIS A 14 -12.96 1.77 -0.79
CA HIS A 14 -14.37 1.82 -0.44
C HIS A 14 -14.77 3.20 0.08
N LYS A 15 -16.06 3.41 0.32
CA LYS A 15 -16.60 4.70 0.79
C LYS A 15 -16.01 5.18 2.13
N LYS A 16 -15.61 4.26 3.01
CA LYS A 16 -15.13 4.59 4.36
C LYS A 16 -13.67 4.24 4.59
N ASN A 17 -13.14 3.27 3.85
CA ASN A 17 -11.80 2.74 4.07
C ASN A 17 -11.10 2.42 2.76
N ILE A 18 -9.78 2.32 2.84
CA ILE A 18 -8.89 1.92 1.76
C ILE A 18 -8.03 0.78 2.29
N VAL A 19 -8.08 -0.37 1.61
CA VAL A 19 -7.19 -1.50 1.91
C VAL A 19 -6.03 -1.42 0.94
N ALA A 20 -4.82 -1.20 1.47
CA ALA A 20 -3.60 -1.13 0.70
C ALA A 20 -2.76 -2.39 0.91
N CYS A 21 -2.22 -2.92 -0.17
CA CYS A 21 -1.43 -4.15 -0.19
C CYS A 21 -0.12 -3.90 -0.92
N ILE A 22 1.00 -3.97 -0.20
CA ILE A 22 2.35 -3.88 -0.79
C ILE A 22 2.91 -5.29 -0.97
N ILE A 23 3.50 -5.55 -2.14
CA ILE A 23 4.24 -6.77 -2.44
C ILE A 23 5.66 -6.38 -2.82
N THR A 24 6.63 -6.97 -2.11
CA THR A 24 8.07 -6.81 -2.28
C THR A 24 8.73 -8.20 -2.34
N PRO A 25 10.04 -8.31 -2.64
CA PRO A 25 10.76 -9.56 -2.52
C PRO A 25 10.82 -10.09 -1.08
N GLU A 26 10.68 -9.22 -0.08
CA GLU A 26 10.68 -9.57 1.36
C GLU A 26 9.32 -10.12 1.81
N GLY A 27 8.25 -9.84 1.07
CA GLY A 27 6.95 -10.43 1.30
C GLY A 27 5.79 -9.52 0.94
N LYS A 28 4.67 -9.73 1.65
CA LYS A 28 3.41 -9.02 1.44
C LYS A 28 2.97 -8.34 2.73
N GLU A 29 2.66 -7.06 2.66
CA GLU A 29 2.09 -6.29 3.75
C GLU A 29 0.71 -5.75 3.37
N ILE A 30 -0.25 -5.85 4.28
CA ILE A 30 -1.60 -5.32 4.08
C ILE A 30 -1.94 -4.41 5.24
N ARG A 31 -2.43 -3.21 4.94
CA ARG A 31 -2.91 -2.25 5.93
C ARG A 31 -4.17 -1.56 5.44
N THR A 32 -5.07 -1.29 6.37
CA THR A 32 -6.31 -0.54 6.11
C THR A 32 -6.16 0.88 6.64
N PHE A 33 -6.62 1.85 5.87
CA PHE A 33 -6.64 3.28 6.18
C PHE A 33 -8.08 3.79 6.06
N GLU A 34 -8.41 4.91 6.70
CA GLU A 34 -9.67 5.61 6.42
C GLU A 34 -9.53 6.50 5.16
N THR A 35 -10.58 7.27 4.88
CA THR A 35 -10.69 8.11 3.68
C THR A 35 -10.54 9.61 3.97
N MET A 36 -10.23 9.95 5.22
CA MET A 36 -9.91 11.32 5.60
C MET A 36 -8.48 11.69 5.17
N THR A 37 -8.23 12.97 4.92
CA THR A 37 -6.94 13.45 4.40
C THR A 37 -5.74 12.99 5.24
N ASP A 38 -5.87 12.98 6.57
CA ASP A 38 -4.78 12.55 7.46
C ASP A 38 -4.44 11.06 7.26
N ASP A 39 -5.45 10.20 7.10
CA ASP A 39 -5.26 8.78 6.78
C ASP A 39 -4.62 8.58 5.41
N LEU A 40 -4.98 9.41 4.42
CA LEU A 40 -4.36 9.36 3.09
C LEU A 40 -2.88 9.76 3.15
N ILE A 41 -2.52 10.73 3.99
CA ILE A 41 -1.11 11.10 4.21
C ILE A 41 -0.38 9.94 4.87
N LEU A 42 -0.96 9.30 5.89
CA LEU A 42 -0.38 8.12 6.54
C LEU A 42 -0.22 6.94 5.57
N LEU A 43 -1.15 6.76 4.63
CA LEU A 43 -1.05 5.76 3.57
C LEU A 43 0.16 6.04 2.67
N VAL A 44 0.32 7.30 2.23
CA VAL A 44 1.44 7.70 1.37
C VAL A 44 2.77 7.55 2.11
N ASP A 45 2.84 7.97 3.36
CA ASP A 45 4.04 7.84 4.18
C ASP A 45 4.41 6.37 4.39
N TRP A 46 3.42 5.52 4.68
CA TRP A 46 3.64 4.08 4.78
C TRP A 46 4.21 3.49 3.49
N VAL A 47 3.61 3.79 2.33
CA VAL A 47 4.10 3.32 1.02
C VAL A 47 5.54 3.79 0.75
N ARG A 48 5.91 5.00 1.16
CA ARG A 48 7.27 5.54 1.00
C ARG A 48 8.28 4.95 1.97
N MET A 49 7.85 4.54 3.16
CA MET A 49 8.71 3.94 4.19
C MET A 49 8.97 2.45 3.93
N THR A 50 8.06 1.75 3.23
CA THR A 50 8.29 0.36 2.83
C THR A 50 9.49 0.34 1.88
N LYS A 51 10.58 -0.25 2.37
CA LYS A 51 11.86 -0.27 1.67
C LYS A 51 11.73 -1.10 0.39
N ALA A 52 12.23 -0.52 -0.70
CA ALA A 52 12.52 -1.22 -1.93
C ALA A 52 13.90 -1.89 -1.90
#